data_AF-A0A951RHQ1-F1
#
_entry.id   AF-A0A951RHQ1-F1
#
_cell.length_a   1.000
_cell.length_b   1.000
_cell.length_c   1.000
_cell.angle_alpha   90.00
_cell.angle_beta   90.00
_cell.angle_gamma   90.00
#
_symmetry.space_group_name_H-M   'P 1'
#
loop_
_entity.id
_entity.type
_entity.pdbx_description
1 polymer ?
#
loop_
_entity_poly.entity_id
_entity_poly.type
_entity_poly.pdbx_seq_one_letter_code
_entity_poly.pdbx_strand_id
1 'polypeptide(L)'
;VKRMPGFWGKIILNVLPYMPLISRIFNPNKFDFLALEGIWFKPGHVQHFHELLEGLLAENKLHTALWWMDTECPVLQQLKQYGQFGFIHPFTKNAGTHIMASTNKLSQEEIKMLEESPVYVSAFDFT
;
A
#
# COMPACT_ATOMS: atom_id res chain seq x y z
N VAL A 1 -2.32 15.04 3.95
CA VAL A 1 -3.63 14.37 4.18
C VAL A 1 -4.48 15.22 5.13
N LYS A 2 -5.52 15.93 4.65
CA LYS A 2 -6.26 16.88 5.50
C LYS A 2 -7.38 16.28 6.35
N ARG A 3 -7.91 15.09 6.04
CA ARG A 3 -8.87 14.36 6.92
C ARG A 3 -8.83 12.86 6.62
N MET A 4 -8.36 12.04 7.57
CA MET A 4 -8.69 10.61 7.58
C MET A 4 -10.06 10.46 8.26
N PRO A 5 -11.08 9.89 7.59
CA PRO A 5 -12.41 9.73 8.17
C PRO A 5 -12.45 8.63 9.25
N GLY A 6 -13.39 8.76 10.19
CA GLY A 6 -13.70 7.73 11.19
C GLY A 6 -13.03 7.93 12.56
N PHE A 7 -13.41 7.09 13.52
CA PHE A 7 -12.90 7.09 14.90
C PHE A 7 -11.37 6.99 14.96
N TRP A 8 -10.80 6.17 14.07
CA TRP A 8 -9.35 6.00 13.93
C TRP A 8 -8.63 7.26 13.45
N GLY A 9 -9.24 8.08 12.59
CA GLY A 9 -8.67 9.35 12.15
C GLY A 9 -8.47 10.34 13.29
N LYS A 10 -9.38 10.35 14.28
CA LYS A 10 -9.23 11.16 15.51
C LYS A 10 -8.10 10.64 16.41
N ILE A 11 -7.95 9.32 16.54
CA ILE A 11 -6.83 8.72 17.30
C ILE A 11 -5.49 9.05 16.63
N ILE A 12 -5.40 8.95 15.31
CA ILE A 12 -4.18 9.26 14.54
C ILE A 12 -3.77 10.72 14.66
N LEU A 13 -4.73 11.65 14.60
CA LEU A 13 -4.42 13.07 14.68
C LEU A 13 -4.13 13.55 16.11
N ASN A 14 -4.74 12.92 17.12
CA ASN A 14 -4.71 13.45 18.49
C ASN A 14 -3.88 12.63 19.50
N VAL A 15 -3.55 11.36 19.21
CA VAL A 15 -2.84 10.48 20.16
C VAL A 15 -1.45 10.13 19.64
N LEU A 16 -1.35 9.73 18.38
CA LEU A 16 -0.10 9.30 17.75
C LEU A 16 1.04 10.34 17.78
N PRO A 17 0.80 11.67 17.62
CA PRO A 17 1.87 12.68 17.66
C PRO A 17 2.57 12.79 19.02
N TYR A 18 1.89 12.41 20.11
CA TYR A 18 2.39 12.55 21.49
C TYR A 18 3.06 11.27 22.00
N MET A 19 3.07 10.18 21.23
CA MET A 19 3.79 8.97 21.56
C MET A 19 5.24 9.05 21.06
N PRO A 20 6.25 9.08 21.96
CA PRO A 20 7.64 9.40 21.60
C PRO A 20 8.31 8.38 20.66
N LEU A 21 7.75 7.17 20.51
CA LEU A 21 8.23 6.17 19.57
C LEU A 21 7.50 6.21 18.23
N ILE A 22 6.25 6.68 18.20
CA ILE A 22 5.44 6.64 16.97
C ILE A 22 5.60 7.91 16.15
N SER A 23 5.93 9.05 16.77
CA SER A 23 6.29 10.28 16.04
C SER A 23 7.49 10.09 15.09
N ARG A 24 8.33 9.08 15.34
CA ARG A 24 9.43 8.68 14.45
C ARG A 24 8.95 7.82 13.27
N ILE A 25 7.89 7.02 13.45
CA ILE A 25 7.34 6.11 12.43
C ILE A 25 6.35 6.84 11.52
N PHE A 26 5.56 7.75 12.10
CA PHE A 26 4.49 8.49 11.44
C PHE A 26 4.48 9.92 11.97
N ASN A 27 5.16 10.83 11.27
CA ASN A 27 5.06 12.26 11.54
C ASN A 27 3.98 12.87 10.62
N PRO A 28 2.78 13.23 11.13
CA PRO A 28 1.70 13.74 10.28
C PRO A 28 2.02 15.09 9.62
N ASN A 29 3.03 15.82 10.12
CA ASN A 29 3.48 17.08 9.53
C ASN A 29 4.55 16.88 8.43
N LYS A 30 5.25 15.73 8.43
CA LYS A 30 6.27 15.32 7.44
C LYS A 30 6.28 13.80 7.33
N PHE A 31 5.32 13.27 6.57
CA PHE A 31 5.18 11.84 6.42
C PHE A 31 5.93 11.39 5.16
N ASP A 32 7.16 10.92 5.36
CA ASP A 32 7.99 10.35 4.31
C ASP A 32 7.81 8.82 4.30
N PHE A 33 7.65 8.26 3.11
CA PHE A 33 7.46 6.82 2.92
C PHE A 33 8.16 6.36 1.65
N LEU A 34 8.55 5.09 1.63
CA LEU A 34 9.08 4.44 0.44
C LEU A 34 7.91 3.99 -0.44
N ALA A 35 7.71 4.63 -1.59
CA ALA A 35 6.75 4.13 -2.57
C ALA A 35 7.34 2.89 -3.26
N LEU A 36 6.64 1.76 -3.21
CA LEU A 36 7.03 0.54 -3.94
C LEU A 36 6.09 0.31 -5.12
N GLU A 37 6.67 -0.21 -6.19
CA GLU A 37 5.99 -0.50 -7.44
C GLU A 37 6.58 -1.76 -8.07
N GLY A 38 5.85 -2.36 -9.01
CA GLY A 38 6.35 -3.53 -9.75
C GLY A 38 6.75 -4.71 -8.88
N ILE A 39 6.01 -4.99 -7.80
CA ILE A 39 6.37 -6.06 -6.85
C ILE A 39 6.29 -7.42 -7.55
N TRP A 40 7.44 -8.05 -7.71
CA TRP A 40 7.56 -9.41 -8.22
C TRP A 40 8.64 -10.17 -7.46
N PHE A 41 8.33 -11.41 -7.10
CA PHE A 41 9.29 -12.36 -6.57
C PHE A 41 8.87 -13.78 -6.95
N LYS A 42 9.83 -14.69 -7.00
CA LYS A 42 9.57 -16.09 -7.31
C LYS A 42 8.64 -16.69 -6.23
N PRO A 43 7.62 -17.49 -6.61
CA PRO A 43 6.75 -18.15 -5.64
C PRO A 43 7.54 -18.94 -4.58
N GLY A 44 7.11 -18.86 -3.32
CA GLY A 44 7.81 -19.48 -2.18
C GLY A 44 8.92 -18.63 -1.55
N HIS A 45 9.24 -17.46 -2.11
CA HIS A 45 10.30 -16.58 -1.61
C HIS A 45 9.78 -15.31 -0.93
N VAL A 46 8.57 -15.36 -0.36
CA VAL A 46 7.93 -14.22 0.33
C VAL A 46 8.79 -13.64 1.46
N GLN A 47 9.59 -14.47 2.13
CA GLN A 47 10.52 -14.02 3.17
C GLN A 47 11.52 -12.99 2.67
N HIS A 48 12.05 -13.19 1.47
CA HIS A 48 13.07 -12.31 0.90
C HIS A 48 12.47 -10.96 0.50
N PHE A 49 11.17 -10.92 0.21
CA PHE A 49 10.48 -9.64 0.03
C PHE A 49 10.41 -8.85 1.34
N HIS A 50 10.09 -9.49 2.46
CA HIS A 50 10.10 -8.82 3.77
C HIS A 50 11.51 -8.35 4.15
N GLU A 51 12.53 -9.20 3.98
CA GLU A 51 13.95 -8.84 4.22
C GLU A 51 14.39 -7.66 3.35
N LEU A 52 14.05 -7.68 2.05
CA LEU A 52 14.34 -6.59 1.12
C LEU A 52 13.66 -5.29 1.57
N LEU A 53 12.39 -5.37 1.95
CA LEU A 53 11.62 -4.21 2.37
C LEU A 53 12.21 -3.57 3.63
N GLU A 54 12.54 -4.37 4.64
CA GLU A 54 13.20 -3.90 5.85
C GLU A 54 14.56 -3.27 5.55
N GLY A 55 15.35 -3.91 4.67
CA GLY A 55 16.64 -3.39 4.20
C GLY A 55 16.52 -2.03 3.52
N LEU A 56 15.56 -1.89 2.57
CA LEU A 56 15.32 -0.63 1.85
C LEU A 56 14.86 0.48 2.80
N LEU A 57 13.99 0.17 3.76
CA LEU A 57 13.56 1.14 4.77
C LEU A 57 14.74 1.60 5.64
N ALA A 58 15.58 0.67 6.08
CA ALA A 58 16.77 0.97 6.86
C ALA A 58 17.78 1.83 6.07
N GLU A 59 18.05 1.48 4.81
CA GLU A 59 18.97 2.20 3.92
C GLU A 59 18.51 3.65 3.68
N ASN A 60 17.21 3.84 3.42
CA ASN A 60 16.63 5.15 3.16
C ASN A 60 16.30 5.94 4.45
N LYS A 61 16.57 5.37 5.64
CA LYS A 61 16.20 5.95 6.95
C LYS A 61 14.69 6.25 7.06
N LEU A 62 13.89 5.41 6.42
CA LEU A 62 12.43 5.46 6.43
C LEU A 62 11.87 4.40 7.36
N HIS A 63 10.64 4.63 7.82
CA HIS A 63 9.94 3.73 8.73
C HIS A 63 8.65 3.16 8.15
N THR A 64 8.25 3.66 6.98
CA THR A 64 7.02 3.26 6.31
C THR A 64 7.27 3.09 4.83
N ALA A 65 6.70 2.04 4.25
CA ALA A 65 6.55 1.89 2.82
C ALA A 65 5.06 1.90 2.44
N LEU A 66 4.79 2.29 1.20
CA LEU A 66 3.45 2.37 0.65
C LEU A 66 3.43 1.72 -0.73
N TRP A 67 2.47 0.84 -0.94
CA TRP A 67 2.25 0.16 -2.21
C TRP A 67 0.78 -0.20 -2.39
N TRP A 68 0.37 -0.39 -3.63
CA TRP A 68 -0.99 -0.72 -4.01
C TRP A 68 -1.00 -2.11 -4.62
N MET A 69 -1.90 -2.94 -4.12
CA MET A 69 -2.13 -4.29 -4.65
C MET A 69 -3.62 -4.57 -4.60
N ASP A 70 -4.09 -5.33 -5.58
CA ASP A 70 -5.46 -5.83 -5.60
C ASP A 70 -5.73 -6.64 -4.32
N THR A 71 -6.90 -6.42 -3.72
CA THR A 71 -7.39 -7.19 -2.56
C THR A 71 -7.48 -8.70 -2.83
N GLU A 72 -7.70 -9.08 -4.08
CA GLU A 72 -7.79 -10.46 -4.54
C GLU A 72 -6.43 -11.03 -5.00
N CYS A 73 -5.37 -10.21 -5.03
CA CYS A 73 -4.04 -10.66 -5.45
C CYS A 73 -3.51 -11.78 -4.53
N PRO A 74 -3.17 -12.97 -5.07
CA PRO A 74 -2.63 -14.07 -4.27
C PRO A 74 -1.31 -13.72 -3.55
N VAL A 75 -0.49 -12.86 -4.17
CA VAL A 75 0.76 -12.38 -3.58
C VAL A 75 0.50 -11.55 -2.32
N LEU A 76 -0.55 -10.70 -2.34
CA LEU A 76 -0.94 -9.93 -1.16
C LEU A 76 -1.34 -10.84 0.01
N GLN A 77 -2.03 -11.95 -0.28
CA GLN A 77 -2.41 -12.93 0.75
C GLN A 77 -1.19 -13.65 1.33
N GLN A 78 -0.23 -14.05 0.48
CA GLN A 78 1.02 -14.67 0.95
C GLN A 78 1.82 -13.71 1.85
N LEU A 79 1.92 -12.43 1.45
CA LEU A 79 2.62 -11.41 2.22
C LEU A 79 1.99 -11.20 3.61
N LYS A 80 0.65 -11.18 3.69
CA LYS A 80 -0.12 -11.07 4.95
C LYS A 80 0.03 -12.30 5.85
N GLN A 81 0.14 -13.48 5.26
CA GLN A 81 0.27 -14.74 6.01
C GLN A 81 1.68 -14.92 6.58
N TYR A 82 2.71 -14.48 5.86
CA TYR A 82 4.10 -14.67 6.27
C TYR A 82 4.51 -13.76 7.43
N GLY A 83 4.17 -12.47 7.36
CA GLY A 83 4.71 -11.46 8.29
C GLY A 83 3.72 -10.37 8.64
N GLN A 84 4.08 -9.53 9.62
CA GLN A 84 3.25 -8.40 10.05
C GLN A 84 3.67 -7.12 9.33
N PHE A 85 2.72 -6.39 8.74
CA PHE A 85 2.97 -5.08 8.10
C PHE A 85 3.09 -3.91 9.10
N GLY A 86 3.46 -4.19 10.35
CA GLY A 86 3.64 -3.21 11.40
C GLY A 86 2.35 -2.55 11.91
N PHE A 87 2.53 -1.65 12.87
CA PHE A 87 1.44 -1.05 13.66
C PHE A 87 0.54 -0.09 12.88
N ILE A 88 0.96 0.37 11.70
CA ILE A 88 0.22 1.35 10.90
C ILE A 88 -0.78 0.70 9.93
N HIS A 89 -0.61 -0.58 9.59
CA HIS A 89 -1.45 -1.29 8.63
C HIS A 89 -2.95 -1.30 8.96
N PRO A 90 -3.40 -1.42 10.24
CA PRO A 90 -4.82 -1.35 10.57
C PRO A 90 -5.50 -0.04 10.15
N PHE A 91 -4.72 1.05 10.04
CA PHE A 91 -5.25 2.37 9.68
C PHE A 91 -5.47 2.55 8.17
N THR A 92 -4.87 1.70 7.34
CA THR A 92 -5.02 1.74 5.87
C THR A 92 -6.02 0.72 5.34
N LYS A 93 -6.63 -0.08 6.22
CA LYS A 93 -7.47 -1.24 5.89
C LYS A 93 -8.70 -0.95 5.01
N ASN A 94 -9.13 0.30 4.92
CA ASN A 94 -10.28 0.73 4.10
C ASN A 94 -9.91 1.78 3.02
N ALA A 95 -8.62 1.92 2.68
CA ALA A 95 -8.15 2.81 1.62
C ALA A 95 -8.27 2.14 0.23
N GLY A 96 -9.42 1.54 -0.06
CA GLY A 96 -9.69 0.93 -1.36
C GLY A 96 -9.70 1.97 -2.47
N THR A 97 -9.21 1.59 -3.64
CA THR A 97 -9.29 2.40 -4.86
C THR A 97 -10.04 1.63 -5.94
N HIS A 98 -10.74 2.34 -6.82
CA HIS A 98 -11.40 1.75 -7.97
C HIS A 98 -10.66 2.15 -9.24
N ILE A 99 -10.38 1.16 -10.10
CA ILE A 99 -9.84 1.41 -11.43
C ILE A 99 -11.02 1.67 -12.37
N MET A 100 -10.96 2.78 -13.10
CA MET A 100 -11.99 3.15 -14.06
C MET A 100 -11.36 3.26 -15.45
N ALA A 101 -11.98 2.63 -16.43
CA ALA A 101 -11.60 2.74 -17.83
C ALA A 101 -12.80 3.19 -18.66
N SER A 102 -12.58 4.07 -19.63
CA SER A 102 -13.60 4.44 -20.60
C SER A 102 -13.65 3.38 -21.70
N THR A 103 -14.85 2.83 -21.93
CA THR A 103 -15.09 1.81 -22.97
C THR A 103 -15.70 2.40 -24.25
N ASN A 104 -15.66 3.73 -24.38
CA ASN A 104 -16.20 4.41 -25.56
C ASN A 104 -15.46 3.94 -26.81
N LYS A 105 -16.21 3.42 -27.80
CA LYS A 105 -15.71 2.86 -29.06
C LYS A 105 -15.03 1.48 -28.97
N LEU A 106 -15.15 0.79 -27.84
CA LEU A 106 -14.74 -0.62 -27.74
C LEU A 106 -15.91 -1.54 -28.13
N SER A 107 -15.58 -2.63 -28.81
CA SER A 107 -16.47 -3.79 -29.01
C SER A 107 -16.68 -4.57 -27.71
N GLN A 108 -17.66 -5.47 -27.69
CA GLN A 108 -17.94 -6.29 -26.50
C GLN A 108 -16.77 -7.23 -26.19
N GLU A 109 -16.10 -7.73 -27.22
CA GLU A 109 -14.91 -8.57 -27.10
C GLU A 109 -13.74 -7.80 -26.47
N GLU A 110 -13.52 -6.53 -26.87
CA GLU A 110 -12.48 -5.67 -26.30
C GLU A 110 -12.78 -5.28 -24.85
N ILE A 111 -14.05 -5.01 -24.52
CA ILE A 111 -14.47 -4.74 -23.13
C ILE A 111 -14.18 -5.95 -22.26
N LYS A 112 -14.58 -7.15 -22.70
CA LYS A 112 -14.32 -8.38 -21.96
C LYS A 112 -12.82 -8.63 -21.77
N MET A 113 -12.02 -8.43 -22.82
CA MET A 113 -10.57 -8.55 -22.73
C MET A 113 -9.99 -7.56 -21.71
N LEU A 114 -10.48 -6.32 -21.67
CA LEU A 114 -10.05 -5.31 -20.73
C LEU A 114 -10.39 -5.68 -19.27
N GLU A 115 -11.59 -6.21 -19.03
CA GLU A 115 -12.04 -6.64 -17.70
C GLU A 115 -11.27 -7.86 -17.17
N GLU A 116 -10.85 -8.78 -18.05
CA GLU A 116 -10.11 -10.00 -17.69
C GLU A 116 -8.59 -9.80 -17.64
N SER A 117 -8.09 -8.66 -18.14
CA SER A 117 -6.66 -8.38 -18.18
C SER A 117 -6.11 -7.93 -16.83
N PRO A 118 -4.90 -8.37 -16.44
CA PRO A 118 -4.25 -7.83 -15.26
C PRO A 118 -3.95 -6.34 -15.45
N VAL A 119 -4.27 -5.53 -14.45
CA VAL A 119 -3.99 -4.09 -14.47
C VAL A 119 -2.77 -3.80 -13.61
N TYR A 120 -1.87 -2.99 -14.14
CA TYR A 120 -0.76 -2.39 -13.40
C TYR A 120 -1.07 -0.93 -13.13
N VAL A 121 -0.84 -0.48 -11.90
CA VAL A 121 -0.93 0.93 -11.55
C VAL A 121 0.39 1.39 -10.96
N SER A 122 0.87 2.55 -11.41
CA SER A 122 2.09 3.14 -10.90
C SER A 122 1.85 3.74 -9.52
N ALA A 123 2.79 3.58 -8.59
CA ALA A 123 2.67 4.25 -7.29
C ALA A 123 2.79 5.78 -7.46
N PHE A 124 3.57 6.24 -8.44
CA PHE A 124 3.68 7.66 -8.81
C PHE A 124 2.35 8.32 -9.20
N ASP A 125 1.36 7.57 -9.69
CA ASP A 125 0.05 8.14 -10.03
C ASP A 125 -0.75 8.54 -8.76
N PHE A 126 -0.33 8.08 -7.59
CA PHE A 126 -1.00 8.30 -6.30
C PHE A 126 -0.23 9.19 -5.32
N THR A 127 0.99 9.62 -5.66
CA THR A 127 1.89 10.42 -4.80
C THR A 127 2.10 11.82 -5.33
#